data_AF-A0A2V8GIY5-F1
#
_entry.id   AF-A0A2V8GIY5-F1
#
_cell.length_a   1.000
_cell.length_b   1.000
_cell.length_c   1.000
_cell.angle_alpha   90.00
_cell.angle_beta   90.00
_cell.angle_gamma   90.00
#
_symmetry.space_group_name_H-M   'P 1'
#
loop_
_entity.id
_entity.type
_entity.pdbx_description
1 polymer ?
#
loop_
_entity_poly.entity_id
_entity_poly.type
_entity_poly.pdbx_seq_one_letter_code
_entity_poly.pdbx_strand_id
1 'polypeptide(L)'
;MTMIDDRGRLFGRLNLVDLAIVGLVLFLIPIALATFLLFRTPKPQITSVAQVPVTREEERVAGGSSLSSKLKVRGSGLRPMLRATIDDAPTIGFVFETPNSADVLVGRVPAGVHDLILWDGVQEVARASKSVVIQTVPAPRIRAVGTLLDMDRKSAESLRVGARYPDVEPALAEIIVLGPIQPSRHRMLDPLTGGYIDVPVADHWERGVVMMLRCDPDSGEGDCAVSGTSLTAGPRITVGTPEALTYARALTVPWSGPLRMMVDEILPPTAPQPVIARVRLIGSPDLLALVAVRDRDAFLDERAAIVTATEPRQGDAMTVTLRLGADRSRDGWRYRARLLVPGAPFSLTTDRYVANGSILTVTVTDASK
;
A
#
# COMPACT_ATOMS: atom_id res chain seq x y z
N MET A 1 -1.47 -27.56 92.37
CA MET A 1 -2.52 -27.99 91.42
C MET A 1 -1.83 -28.31 90.11
N THR A 2 -1.81 -29.57 89.71
CA THR A 2 -1.21 -30.04 88.46
C THR A 2 -2.09 -29.59 87.29
N MET A 3 -1.50 -28.82 86.37
CA MET A 3 -2.22 -28.18 85.25
C MET A 3 -2.64 -29.19 84.16
N ILE A 4 -2.05 -30.39 84.17
CA ILE A 4 -2.25 -31.50 83.24
C ILE A 4 -2.46 -32.78 84.08
N ASP A 5 -3.49 -33.56 83.78
CA ASP A 5 -3.75 -34.86 84.45
C ASP A 5 -2.97 -36.04 83.83
N ASP A 6 -2.98 -37.20 84.50
CA ASP A 6 -2.28 -38.42 84.06
C ASP A 6 -2.79 -39.02 82.74
N ARG A 7 -3.87 -38.46 82.18
CA ARG A 7 -4.43 -38.82 80.87
C ARG A 7 -4.16 -37.75 79.80
N GLY A 8 -3.31 -36.75 80.10
CA GLY A 8 -2.94 -35.68 79.18
C GLY A 8 -4.03 -34.65 78.95
N ARG A 9 -4.94 -34.42 79.92
CA ARG A 9 -6.01 -33.41 79.80
C ARG A 9 -5.66 -32.16 80.57
N LEU A 10 -5.85 -30.99 79.95
CA LEU A 10 -5.75 -29.68 80.59
C LEU A 10 -7.06 -29.35 81.31
N PHE A 11 -7.00 -29.06 82.60
CA PHE A 11 -8.16 -28.75 83.46
C PHE A 11 -9.31 -29.79 83.42
N GLY A 12 -9.01 -31.06 83.12
CA GLY A 12 -9.96 -32.18 83.14
C GLY A 12 -11.04 -32.20 82.05
N ARG A 13 -11.08 -31.19 81.15
CA ARG A 13 -12.16 -31.03 80.14
C ARG A 13 -11.69 -31.03 78.69
N LEU A 14 -10.45 -30.64 78.41
CA LEU A 14 -9.93 -30.53 77.04
C LEU A 14 -8.72 -31.44 76.86
N ASN A 15 -8.72 -32.21 75.78
CA ASN A 15 -7.58 -33.03 75.37
C ASN A 15 -6.45 -32.10 74.91
N LEU A 16 -5.23 -32.31 75.41
CA LEU A 16 -4.07 -31.46 75.12
C LEU A 16 -3.70 -31.52 73.63
N VAL A 17 -3.97 -32.64 72.97
CA VAL A 17 -3.84 -32.80 71.51
C VAL A 17 -4.79 -31.86 70.76
N ASP A 18 -6.06 -31.78 71.17
CA ASP A 18 -7.06 -30.93 70.51
C ASP A 18 -6.71 -29.44 70.68
N LEU A 19 -6.22 -29.05 71.86
CA LEU A 19 -5.74 -27.68 72.10
C LEU A 19 -4.54 -27.33 71.21
N ALA A 20 -3.58 -28.26 71.05
CA ALA A 20 -2.44 -28.08 70.17
C ALA A 20 -2.86 -27.94 68.70
N ILE A 21 -3.84 -28.73 68.25
CA ILE A 21 -4.41 -28.63 66.89
C ILE A 21 -5.07 -27.27 66.68
N VAL A 22 -5.91 -26.81 67.61
CA VAL A 22 -6.56 -25.50 67.53
C VAL A 22 -5.52 -24.37 67.48
N GLY A 23 -4.48 -24.44 68.31
CA GLY A 23 -3.36 -23.49 68.30
C GLY A 23 -2.62 -23.48 66.96
N LEU A 24 -2.34 -24.66 66.38
CA LEU A 24 -1.72 -24.79 65.06
C LEU A 24 -2.59 -24.19 63.95
N VAL A 25 -3.89 -24.46 63.95
CA VAL A 25 -4.82 -23.90 62.96
C VAL A 25 -4.88 -22.37 63.08
N LEU A 26 -5.00 -21.83 64.29
CA LEU A 26 -4.98 -20.38 64.53
C LEU A 26 -3.67 -19.73 64.09
N PHE A 27 -2.54 -20.43 64.19
CA PHE A 27 -1.24 -19.97 63.70
C PHE A 27 -1.12 -20.05 62.17
N LEU A 28 -1.71 -21.06 61.53
CA LEU A 28 -1.69 -21.22 60.07
C LEU A 28 -2.58 -20.22 59.33
N ILE A 29 -3.68 -19.76 59.94
CA ILE A 29 -4.59 -18.76 59.33
C ILE A 29 -3.87 -17.46 58.91
N PRO A 30 -3.14 -16.74 59.79
CA PRO A 30 -2.46 -15.51 59.40
C PRO A 30 -1.35 -15.77 58.37
N ILE A 31 -0.68 -16.93 58.42
CA ILE A 31 0.30 -17.33 57.40
C ILE A 31 -0.40 -17.50 56.06
N ALA A 32 -1.48 -18.29 56.00
CA ALA A 32 -2.26 -18.49 54.78
C ALA A 32 -2.81 -17.18 54.23
N LEU A 33 -3.30 -16.28 55.09
CA LEU A 33 -3.78 -14.96 54.70
C LEU A 33 -2.65 -14.07 54.17
N ALA A 34 -1.50 -14.06 54.84
CA ALA A 34 -0.33 -13.30 54.39
C ALA A 34 0.18 -13.81 53.05
N THR A 35 0.30 -15.13 52.89
CA THR A 35 0.65 -15.79 51.62
C THR A 35 -0.37 -15.44 50.54
N PHE A 36 -1.67 -15.50 50.84
CA PHE A 36 -2.70 -15.13 49.88
C PHE A 36 -2.58 -13.67 49.45
N LEU A 37 -2.37 -12.73 50.37
CA LEU A 37 -2.23 -11.31 50.04
C LEU A 37 -0.93 -11.01 49.27
N LEU A 38 0.17 -11.72 49.56
CA LEU A 38 1.46 -11.57 48.89
C LEU A 38 1.46 -12.12 47.46
N PHE A 39 0.76 -13.24 47.22
CA PHE A 39 0.78 -13.93 45.92
C PHE A 39 -0.50 -13.74 45.11
N ARG A 40 -1.48 -12.98 45.61
CA ARG A 40 -2.66 -12.63 44.82
C ARG A 40 -2.26 -11.77 43.65
N THR A 41 -2.52 -12.29 42.45
CA THR A 41 -2.32 -11.51 41.23
C THR A 41 -3.33 -10.35 41.19
N PRO A 42 -2.86 -9.10 41.04
CA PRO A 42 -3.77 -7.96 40.93
C PRO A 42 -4.61 -8.11 39.66
N LYS A 43 -5.89 -7.72 39.74
CA LYS A 43 -6.76 -7.70 38.58
C LYS A 43 -6.24 -6.65 37.58
N PRO A 44 -6.02 -7.01 36.30
CA PRO A 44 -5.53 -6.05 35.32
C PRO A 44 -6.55 -4.92 35.13
N GLN A 45 -6.04 -3.70 34.93
CA GLN A 45 -6.84 -2.53 34.60
C GLN A 45 -6.19 -1.81 33.42
N ILE A 46 -7.02 -1.39 32.46
CA ILE A 46 -6.57 -0.61 31.31
C ILE A 46 -6.88 0.87 31.59
N THR A 47 -5.88 1.72 31.55
CA THR A 47 -6.02 3.17 31.79
C THR A 47 -5.94 3.98 30.50
N SER A 48 -5.19 3.51 29.50
CA SER A 48 -5.16 4.14 28.19
C SER A 48 -4.78 3.15 27.09
N VAL A 49 -5.31 3.41 25.90
CA VAL A 49 -4.95 2.72 24.66
C VAL A 49 -4.61 3.79 23.65
N ALA A 50 -3.40 3.75 23.08
CA ALA A 50 -2.95 4.70 22.08
C ALA A 50 -2.37 3.95 20.89
N GLN A 51 -2.73 4.35 19.67
CA GLN A 51 -2.09 3.82 18.48
C GLN A 51 -0.66 4.35 18.38
N VAL A 52 0.28 3.46 18.07
CA VAL A 52 1.69 3.80 17.86
C VAL A 52 2.12 3.38 16.45
N PRO A 53 3.08 4.09 15.83
CA PRO A 53 3.58 3.72 14.52
C PRO A 53 4.15 2.29 14.54
N VAL A 54 3.81 1.51 13.51
CA VAL A 54 4.43 0.21 13.25
C VAL A 54 5.85 0.46 12.75
N THR A 55 6.85 -0.21 13.32
CA THR A 55 8.23 -0.19 12.81
C THR A 55 8.54 -1.49 12.07
N ARG A 56 9.66 -1.51 11.33
CA ARG A 56 10.11 -2.69 10.57
C ARG A 56 10.34 -3.93 11.42
N GLU A 57 10.61 -3.76 12.71
CA GLU A 57 10.85 -4.88 13.62
C GLU A 57 9.54 -5.63 13.92
N GLU A 58 8.43 -4.93 14.15
CA GLU A 58 7.14 -5.58 14.41
C GLU A 58 6.55 -6.25 13.17
N GLU A 59 6.83 -5.71 11.99
CA GLU A 59 6.44 -6.32 10.71
C GLU A 59 7.10 -7.69 10.51
N ARG A 60 8.37 -7.84 10.94
CA ARG A 60 9.07 -9.13 10.92
C ARG A 60 8.48 -10.13 11.93
N VAL A 61 8.08 -9.65 13.10
CA VAL A 61 7.48 -10.47 14.16
C VAL A 61 6.09 -10.98 13.75
N ALA A 62 5.37 -10.26 12.90
CA ALA A 62 4.07 -10.68 12.38
C ALA A 62 4.13 -11.93 11.46
N GLY A 63 5.32 -12.39 11.07
CA GLY A 63 5.51 -13.70 10.42
C GLY A 63 4.77 -13.85 9.09
N GLY A 64 4.54 -12.75 8.37
CA GLY A 64 3.76 -12.70 7.13
C GLY A 64 2.27 -12.45 7.31
N SER A 65 1.78 -12.30 8.54
CA SER A 65 0.41 -11.85 8.80
C SER A 65 0.30 -10.33 8.58
N SER A 66 -0.78 -9.87 7.95
CA SER A 66 -1.03 -8.42 7.74
C SER A 66 -1.26 -7.72 9.08
N LEU A 67 -0.28 -6.94 9.53
CA LEU A 67 -0.36 -6.10 10.72
C LEU A 67 -1.11 -4.80 10.38
N SER A 68 -2.31 -4.61 10.92
CA SER A 68 -3.11 -3.39 10.66
C SER A 68 -2.71 -2.23 11.55
N SER A 69 -2.36 -2.51 12.81
CA SER A 69 -1.97 -1.47 13.77
C SER A 69 -1.17 -2.05 14.94
N LYS A 70 -0.41 -1.17 15.59
CA LYS A 70 0.23 -1.42 16.88
C LYS A 70 -0.40 -0.51 17.92
N LEU A 71 -0.82 -1.08 19.05
CA LEU A 71 -1.43 -0.34 20.15
C LEU A 71 -0.52 -0.37 21.37
N LYS A 72 -0.32 0.78 21.98
CA LYS A 72 0.27 0.94 23.30
C LYS A 72 -0.81 0.90 24.36
N VAL A 73 -0.78 -0.12 25.20
CA VAL A 73 -1.73 -0.31 26.30
C VAL A 73 -1.03 0.05 27.60
N ARG A 74 -1.57 1.04 28.33
CA ARG A 74 -1.13 1.35 29.69
C ARG A 74 -2.18 0.98 30.71
N GLY A 75 -1.73 0.67 31.90
CA GLY A 75 -2.59 0.14 32.94
C GLY A 75 -1.86 -0.23 34.21
N SER A 76 -2.42 -1.22 34.91
CA SER A 76 -1.79 -1.88 36.05
C SER A 76 -2.14 -3.36 36.04
N GLY A 77 -1.28 -4.21 36.62
CA GLY A 77 -1.53 -5.64 36.72
C GLY A 77 -1.47 -6.38 35.37
N LEU A 78 -0.83 -5.79 34.36
CA LEU A 78 -0.50 -6.47 33.12
C LEU A 78 0.54 -7.57 33.39
N ARG A 79 0.50 -8.66 32.64
CA ARG A 79 1.41 -9.80 32.82
C ARG A 79 1.64 -10.55 31.50
N PRO A 80 2.75 -11.29 31.35
CA PRO A 80 3.13 -11.94 30.09
C PRO A 80 2.11 -12.94 29.53
N MET A 81 1.29 -13.57 30.38
CA MET A 81 0.35 -14.62 29.96
C MET A 81 -1.00 -14.08 29.45
N LEU A 82 -1.21 -12.76 29.46
CA LEU A 82 -2.43 -12.18 28.93
C LEU A 82 -2.50 -12.30 27.41
N ARG A 83 -3.72 -12.45 26.90
CA ARG A 83 -4.04 -12.36 25.47
C ARG A 83 -4.92 -11.15 25.24
N ALA A 84 -4.85 -10.58 24.06
CA ALA A 84 -5.71 -9.47 23.66
C ALA A 84 -6.61 -9.87 22.48
N THR A 85 -7.83 -9.38 22.47
CA THR A 85 -8.74 -9.41 21.31
C THR A 85 -9.22 -7.99 21.01
N ILE A 86 -9.53 -7.73 19.74
CA ILE A 86 -10.24 -6.54 19.28
C ILE A 86 -11.65 -7.01 18.93
N ASP A 87 -12.63 -6.63 19.75
CA ASP A 87 -13.93 -7.31 19.82
C ASP A 87 -13.71 -8.84 19.90
N ASP A 88 -14.20 -9.59 18.91
CA ASP A 88 -14.07 -11.04 18.82
C ASP A 88 -12.82 -11.50 18.03
N ALA A 89 -12.07 -10.58 17.43
CA ALA A 89 -10.91 -10.89 16.61
C ALA A 89 -9.65 -11.06 17.48
N PRO A 90 -8.95 -12.22 17.42
CA PRO A 90 -7.69 -12.39 18.13
C PRO A 90 -6.62 -11.46 17.57
N THR A 91 -5.84 -10.87 18.47
CA THR A 91 -4.65 -10.09 18.09
C THR A 91 -3.51 -11.03 17.69
N ILE A 92 -2.56 -10.52 16.90
CA ILE A 92 -1.35 -11.26 16.50
C ILE A 92 -0.49 -11.55 17.73
N GLY A 93 -0.41 -10.58 18.65
CA GLY A 93 0.39 -10.74 19.85
C GLY A 93 0.12 -9.70 20.93
N PHE A 94 0.42 -10.10 22.16
CA PHE A 94 0.49 -9.26 23.34
C PHE A 94 1.94 -9.26 23.83
N VAL A 95 2.65 -8.16 23.62
CA VAL A 95 4.06 -7.98 23.98
C VAL A 95 4.12 -7.27 25.32
N PHE A 96 4.33 -8.04 26.37
CA PHE A 96 4.49 -7.51 27.71
C PHE A 96 5.82 -6.76 27.85
N GLU A 97 5.77 -5.54 28.37
CA GLU A 97 6.97 -4.78 28.73
C GLU A 97 7.14 -4.69 30.24
N THR A 98 6.08 -4.24 30.92
CA THR A 98 6.05 -4.03 32.38
C THR A 98 4.64 -4.28 32.91
N PRO A 99 4.45 -4.39 34.23
CA PRO A 99 3.12 -4.49 34.82
C PRO A 99 2.16 -3.33 34.48
N ASN A 100 2.69 -2.23 33.93
CA ASN A 100 1.94 -1.02 33.60
C ASN A 100 1.91 -0.70 32.10
N SER A 101 2.59 -1.49 31.26
CA SER A 101 2.73 -1.23 29.82
C SER A 101 2.85 -2.52 29.02
N ALA A 102 2.11 -2.59 27.91
CA ALA A 102 2.25 -3.64 26.91
C ALA A 102 1.96 -3.10 25.50
N ASP A 103 2.53 -3.73 24.50
CA ASP A 103 2.20 -3.49 23.09
C ASP A 103 1.27 -4.60 22.59
N VAL A 104 0.25 -4.24 21.83
CA VAL A 104 -0.69 -5.17 21.19
C VAL A 104 -0.55 -5.05 19.69
N LEU A 105 -0.26 -6.17 19.04
CA LEU A 105 -0.11 -6.27 17.59
C LEU A 105 -1.45 -6.70 16.99
N VAL A 106 -2.11 -5.82 16.25
CA VAL A 106 -3.46 -6.05 15.73
C VAL A 106 -3.37 -6.54 14.28
N GLY A 107 -3.99 -7.69 14.01
CA GLY A 107 -4.09 -8.23 12.65
C GLY A 107 -5.19 -7.56 11.84
N ARG A 108 -5.74 -8.27 10.84
CA ARG A 108 -6.84 -7.74 10.02
C ARG A 108 -8.12 -7.61 10.86
N VAL A 109 -8.49 -6.37 11.18
CA VAL A 109 -9.75 -5.99 11.83
C VAL A 109 -10.44 -4.97 10.91
N PRO A 110 -11.77 -5.04 10.73
CA PRO A 110 -12.50 -4.02 9.99
C PRO A 110 -12.21 -2.60 10.50
N ALA A 111 -12.36 -1.59 9.65
CA ALA A 111 -12.26 -0.22 10.12
C ALA A 111 -13.48 0.13 11.00
N GLY A 112 -13.25 0.92 12.04
CA GLY A 112 -14.28 1.26 13.00
C GLY A 112 -13.75 1.56 14.39
N VAL A 113 -14.70 1.65 15.33
CA VAL A 113 -14.43 1.82 16.75
C VAL A 113 -14.71 0.48 17.43
N HIS A 114 -13.69 -0.04 18.12
CA HIS A 114 -13.68 -1.38 18.68
C HIS A 114 -13.31 -1.38 20.16
N ASP A 115 -13.68 -2.46 20.84
CA ASP A 115 -13.26 -2.75 22.20
C ASP A 115 -11.89 -3.45 22.20
N LEU A 116 -11.04 -3.09 23.16
CA LEU A 116 -9.87 -3.90 23.51
C LEU A 116 -10.22 -4.77 24.72
N ILE A 117 -10.07 -6.08 24.59
CA ILE A 117 -10.37 -7.04 25.66
C ILE A 117 -9.11 -7.82 26.01
N LEU A 118 -8.81 -7.92 27.31
CA LEU A 118 -7.72 -8.72 27.84
C LEU A 118 -8.27 -10.00 28.47
N TRP A 119 -7.64 -11.11 28.14
CA TRP A 119 -7.99 -12.45 28.56
C TRP A 119 -6.86 -13.09 29.36
N ASP A 120 -7.22 -13.83 30.41
CA ASP A 120 -6.36 -14.79 31.08
C ASP A 120 -6.93 -16.20 30.83
N GLY A 121 -6.29 -16.94 29.94
CA GLY A 121 -6.87 -18.16 29.37
C GLY A 121 -8.19 -17.87 28.65
N VAL A 122 -9.31 -18.28 29.25
CA VAL A 122 -10.67 -18.09 28.74
C VAL A 122 -11.48 -17.05 29.50
N GLN A 123 -10.89 -16.44 30.53
CA GLN A 123 -11.58 -15.46 31.36
C GLN A 123 -11.27 -14.03 30.90
N GLU A 124 -12.31 -13.25 30.61
CA GLU A 124 -12.18 -11.81 30.43
C GLU A 124 -11.77 -11.17 31.76
N VAL A 125 -10.61 -10.51 31.78
CA VAL A 125 -10.06 -9.91 33.00
C VAL A 125 -10.08 -8.39 32.96
N ALA A 126 -10.06 -7.78 31.78
CA ALA A 126 -10.23 -6.34 31.58
C ALA A 126 -10.80 -6.03 30.18
N ARG A 127 -11.56 -4.93 30.07
CA ARG A 127 -12.08 -4.41 28.82
C ARG A 127 -11.95 -2.90 28.79
N ALA A 128 -11.50 -2.36 27.68
CA ALA A 128 -11.54 -0.95 27.37
C ALA A 128 -12.51 -0.76 26.18
N SER A 129 -13.71 -0.28 26.50
CA SER A 129 -14.76 -0.14 25.48
C SER A 129 -14.49 1.05 24.58
N LYS A 130 -14.70 0.85 23.26
CA LYS A 130 -14.53 1.88 22.22
C LYS A 130 -13.18 2.60 22.25
N SER A 131 -12.13 1.93 22.73
CA SER A 131 -10.81 2.53 22.94
C SER A 131 -9.89 2.38 21.73
N VAL A 132 -10.26 1.54 20.76
CA VAL A 132 -9.46 1.28 19.56
C VAL A 132 -10.18 1.84 18.36
N VAL A 133 -9.52 2.76 17.65
CA VAL A 133 -10.02 3.31 16.39
C VAL A 133 -9.13 2.78 15.28
N ILE A 134 -9.65 1.82 14.52
CA ILE A 134 -8.98 1.33 13.31
C ILE A 134 -9.40 2.25 12.17
N GLN A 135 -8.50 3.12 11.75
CA GLN A 135 -8.75 4.00 10.60
C GLN A 135 -8.71 3.17 9.32
N THR A 136 -9.69 3.38 8.44
CA THR A 136 -9.58 2.96 7.05
C THR A 136 -8.50 3.82 6.42
N VAL A 137 -7.30 3.28 6.22
CA VAL A 137 -6.34 3.93 5.32
C VAL A 137 -6.98 3.88 3.93
N PRO A 138 -7.32 5.03 3.32
CA PRO A 138 -7.89 5.00 1.98
C PRO A 138 -6.88 4.33 1.07
N ALA A 139 -7.33 3.28 0.38
CA ALA A 139 -6.46 2.50 -0.48
C ALA A 139 -5.78 3.46 -1.49
N PRO A 140 -4.45 3.34 -1.68
CA PRO A 140 -3.74 4.27 -2.54
C PRO A 140 -4.33 4.22 -3.95
N ARG A 141 -4.30 5.37 -4.61
CA ARG A 141 -4.72 5.48 -6.01
C ARG A 141 -3.50 5.69 -6.89
N ILE A 142 -3.56 5.16 -8.10
CA ILE A 142 -2.54 5.29 -9.13
C ILE A 142 -3.21 5.62 -10.46
N ARG A 143 -2.46 6.20 -11.40
CA ARG A 143 -2.88 6.28 -12.80
C ARG A 143 -2.19 5.18 -13.60
N ALA A 144 -2.96 4.36 -14.29
CA ALA A 144 -2.46 3.40 -15.25
C ALA A 144 -2.68 3.93 -16.66
N VAL A 145 -1.61 3.98 -17.46
CA VAL A 145 -1.67 4.24 -18.90
C VAL A 145 -1.58 2.90 -19.60
N GLY A 146 -2.41 2.67 -20.60
CA GLY A 146 -2.44 1.40 -21.29
C GLY A 146 -3.39 1.38 -22.48
N THR A 147 -3.72 0.17 -22.90
CA THR A 147 -4.66 -0.11 -23.98
C THR A 147 -5.72 -1.10 -23.52
N LEU A 148 -6.99 -0.76 -23.70
CA LEU A 148 -8.10 -1.70 -23.57
C LEU A 148 -8.13 -2.56 -24.84
N LEU A 149 -8.12 -3.88 -24.68
CA LEU A 149 -8.02 -4.86 -25.75
C LEU A 149 -9.26 -5.74 -25.82
N ASP A 150 -9.39 -6.48 -26.92
CA ASP A 150 -10.38 -7.55 -27.12
C ASP A 150 -11.85 -7.11 -26.96
N MET A 151 -12.16 -5.85 -27.28
CA MET A 151 -13.53 -5.34 -27.18
C MET A 151 -14.31 -5.62 -28.46
N ASP A 152 -15.59 -5.95 -28.33
CA ASP A 152 -16.51 -5.78 -29.44
C ASP A 152 -16.72 -4.28 -29.74
N ARG A 153 -17.19 -3.97 -30.94
CA ARG A 153 -17.37 -2.58 -31.39
C ARG A 153 -18.30 -1.78 -30.49
N LYS A 154 -19.41 -2.38 -30.06
CA LYS A 154 -20.42 -1.70 -29.23
C LYS A 154 -19.83 -1.37 -27.85
N SER A 155 -19.05 -2.29 -27.27
CA SER A 155 -18.32 -2.06 -26.02
C SER A 155 -17.30 -0.92 -26.18
N ALA A 156 -16.50 -0.93 -27.24
CA ALA A 156 -15.54 0.15 -27.53
C ALA A 156 -16.22 1.52 -27.69
N GLU A 157 -17.37 1.56 -28.37
CA GLU A 157 -18.20 2.76 -28.58
C GLU A 157 -18.99 3.19 -27.32
N SER A 158 -19.17 2.31 -26.33
CA SER A 158 -19.89 2.61 -25.09
C SER A 158 -19.01 3.28 -24.03
N LEU A 159 -17.68 3.15 -24.13
CA LEU A 159 -16.72 3.75 -23.20
C LEU A 159 -16.81 5.28 -23.15
N ARG A 160 -16.84 5.84 -21.94
CA ARG A 160 -16.90 7.29 -21.69
C ARG A 160 -15.81 7.71 -20.70
N VAL A 161 -15.28 8.92 -20.88
CA VAL A 161 -14.46 9.59 -19.86
C VAL A 161 -15.32 9.88 -18.64
N GLY A 162 -14.77 9.70 -17.45
CA GLY A 162 -15.44 9.82 -16.16
C GLY A 162 -16.23 8.58 -15.72
N ALA A 163 -16.30 7.53 -16.55
CA ALA A 163 -17.00 6.32 -16.18
C ALA A 163 -16.24 5.55 -15.09
N ARG A 164 -16.97 5.08 -14.06
CA ARG A 164 -16.46 4.40 -12.87
C ARG A 164 -16.84 2.93 -12.84
N TYR A 165 -15.94 2.10 -12.32
CA TYR A 165 -16.08 0.64 -12.34
C TYR A 165 -15.61 0.00 -11.02
N PRO A 166 -16.45 -0.78 -10.34
CA PRO A 166 -17.90 -0.84 -10.56
C PRO A 166 -18.54 0.55 -10.32
N ASP A 167 -19.76 0.78 -10.83
CA ASP A 167 -20.49 2.06 -10.65
C ASP A 167 -21.10 2.20 -9.24
N VAL A 168 -20.42 1.62 -8.24
CA VAL A 168 -20.74 1.69 -6.82
C VAL A 168 -19.48 2.09 -6.06
N GLU A 169 -19.65 2.90 -5.01
CA GLU A 169 -18.52 3.30 -4.18
C GLU A 169 -18.14 2.18 -3.19
N PRO A 170 -16.83 1.88 -3.03
CA PRO A 170 -15.70 2.50 -3.72
C PRO A 170 -15.47 1.95 -5.14
N ALA A 171 -15.39 2.84 -6.13
CA ALA A 171 -15.01 2.45 -7.49
C ALA A 171 -13.54 1.97 -7.51
N LEU A 172 -13.28 0.87 -8.21
CA LEU A 172 -11.94 0.30 -8.40
C LEU A 172 -11.18 1.01 -9.52
N ALA A 173 -11.89 1.47 -10.55
CA ALA A 173 -11.30 2.12 -11.69
C ALA A 173 -12.18 3.28 -12.20
N GLU A 174 -11.55 4.32 -12.72
CA GLU A 174 -12.21 5.45 -13.38
C GLU A 174 -11.45 5.81 -14.66
N ILE A 175 -12.16 5.98 -15.76
CA ILE A 175 -11.56 6.37 -17.04
C ILE A 175 -11.30 7.88 -17.03
N ILE A 176 -10.03 8.29 -17.13
CA ILE A 176 -9.61 9.69 -17.15
C ILE A 176 -9.45 10.20 -18.58
N VAL A 177 -8.86 9.39 -19.47
CA VAL A 177 -8.68 9.74 -20.88
C VAL A 177 -8.94 8.51 -21.74
N LEU A 178 -9.54 8.70 -22.91
CA LEU A 178 -9.73 7.66 -23.92
C LEU A 178 -9.15 8.10 -25.27
N GLY A 179 -8.43 7.19 -25.89
CA GLY A 179 -7.94 7.30 -27.27
C GLY A 179 -9.02 6.97 -28.30
N PRO A 180 -8.68 7.09 -29.59
CA PRO A 180 -9.55 6.69 -30.68
C PRO A 180 -9.78 5.17 -30.67
N ILE A 181 -10.86 4.74 -31.32
CA ILE A 181 -11.16 3.33 -31.55
C ILE A 181 -10.28 2.83 -32.70
N GLN A 182 -9.56 1.74 -32.49
CA GLN A 182 -8.68 1.11 -33.48
C GLN A 182 -8.99 -0.39 -33.58
N PRO A 183 -8.72 -1.03 -34.73
CA PRO A 183 -8.73 -2.48 -34.81
C PRO A 183 -7.73 -3.09 -33.82
N SER A 184 -8.15 -4.09 -33.06
CA SER A 184 -7.32 -4.73 -32.03
C SER A 184 -6.09 -5.40 -32.63
N ARG A 185 -4.96 -5.30 -31.94
CA ARG A 185 -3.70 -5.96 -32.30
C ARG A 185 -3.17 -6.75 -31.11
N HIS A 186 -2.86 -8.02 -31.35
CA HIS A 186 -2.19 -8.86 -30.37
C HIS A 186 -0.69 -8.80 -30.57
N ARG A 187 0.00 -8.31 -29.54
CA ARG A 187 1.46 -8.36 -29.50
C ARG A 187 1.92 -9.77 -29.14
N MET A 188 2.52 -10.47 -30.10
CA MET A 188 3.07 -11.80 -29.92
C MET A 188 4.60 -11.75 -29.98
N LEU A 189 5.27 -12.55 -29.14
CA LEU A 189 6.71 -12.72 -29.22
C LEU A 189 7.03 -13.54 -30.48
N ASP A 190 7.88 -13.00 -31.34
CA ASP A 190 8.44 -13.73 -32.47
C ASP A 190 9.57 -14.65 -31.97
N PRO A 191 9.39 -15.98 -32.00
CA PRO A 191 10.40 -16.91 -31.48
C PRO A 191 11.69 -16.92 -32.31
N LEU A 192 11.67 -16.41 -33.55
CA LEU A 192 12.83 -16.43 -34.44
C LEU A 192 13.74 -15.22 -34.23
N THR A 193 13.15 -14.04 -34.01
CA THR A 193 13.92 -12.79 -33.84
C THR A 193 14.06 -12.35 -32.39
N GLY A 194 13.25 -12.92 -31.48
CA GLY A 194 13.07 -12.40 -30.12
C GLY A 194 12.39 -11.03 -30.09
N GLY A 195 11.92 -10.54 -31.24
CA GLY A 195 11.14 -9.31 -31.37
C GLY A 195 9.66 -9.54 -31.09
N TYR A 196 8.86 -8.50 -31.28
CA TYR A 196 7.41 -8.60 -31.18
C TYR A 196 6.77 -8.35 -32.55
N ILE A 197 5.72 -9.11 -32.84
CA ILE A 197 4.85 -8.89 -33.99
C ILE A 197 3.45 -8.50 -33.48
N ASP A 198 2.86 -7.49 -34.12
CA ASP A 198 1.49 -7.08 -33.86
C ASP A 198 0.57 -7.77 -34.88
N VAL A 199 -0.26 -8.70 -34.42
CA VAL A 199 -1.19 -9.47 -35.27
C VAL A 199 -2.59 -8.85 -35.15
N PRO A 200 -3.18 -8.36 -36.26
CA PRO A 200 -4.54 -7.81 -36.21
C PRO A 200 -5.54 -8.92 -35.88
N VAL A 201 -6.50 -8.61 -35.00
CA VAL A 201 -7.57 -9.54 -34.63
C VAL A 201 -8.86 -9.07 -35.26
N ALA A 202 -9.40 -9.89 -36.18
CA ALA A 202 -10.65 -9.59 -36.86
C ALA A 202 -11.79 -9.40 -35.84
N ASP A 203 -12.67 -8.43 -36.13
CA ASP A 203 -13.86 -8.10 -35.35
C ASP A 203 -13.64 -7.71 -33.87
N HIS A 204 -12.38 -7.47 -33.48
CA HIS A 204 -12.02 -6.95 -32.16
C HIS A 204 -11.45 -5.55 -32.27
N TRP A 205 -11.69 -4.75 -31.24
CA TRP A 205 -11.34 -3.34 -31.18
C TRP A 205 -10.54 -3.05 -29.92
N GLU A 206 -9.66 -2.07 -30.03
CA GLU A 206 -8.85 -1.57 -28.93
C GLU A 206 -8.97 -0.05 -28.79
N ARG A 207 -8.67 0.45 -27.59
CA ARG A 207 -8.59 1.88 -27.30
C ARG A 207 -7.48 2.15 -26.29
N GLY A 208 -6.61 3.10 -26.60
CA GLY A 208 -5.72 3.67 -25.59
C GLY A 208 -6.55 4.25 -24.43
N VAL A 209 -6.08 4.10 -23.20
CA VAL A 209 -6.78 4.58 -22.00
C VAL A 209 -5.80 5.08 -20.95
N VAL A 210 -6.25 6.06 -20.18
CA VAL A 210 -5.63 6.45 -18.90
C VAL A 210 -6.69 6.24 -17.83
N MET A 211 -6.44 5.34 -16.89
CA MET A 211 -7.38 5.00 -15.82
C MET A 211 -6.81 5.41 -14.47
N MET A 212 -7.64 5.98 -13.60
CA MET A 212 -7.37 6.03 -12.17
C MET A 212 -7.75 4.66 -11.59
N LEU A 213 -6.80 3.97 -10.98
CA LEU A 213 -7.03 2.70 -10.31
C LEU A 213 -6.87 2.86 -8.80
N ARG A 214 -7.69 2.15 -8.05
CA ARG A 214 -7.57 2.01 -6.59
C ARG A 214 -6.86 0.70 -6.29
N CYS A 215 -5.77 0.77 -5.55
CA CYS A 215 -5.05 -0.42 -5.09
C CYS A 215 -5.90 -1.19 -4.06
N ASP A 216 -5.66 -2.49 -3.94
CA ASP A 216 -6.22 -3.32 -2.90
C ASP A 216 -5.67 -2.86 -1.54
N PRO A 217 -6.51 -2.80 -0.48
CA PRO A 217 -6.11 -2.24 0.82
C PRO A 217 -5.01 -3.05 1.54
N ASP A 218 -4.81 -4.32 1.17
CA ASP A 218 -3.91 -5.27 1.86
C ASP A 218 -2.87 -5.89 0.91
N SER A 219 -2.37 -5.14 -0.09
CA SER A 219 -1.52 -5.69 -1.14
C SER A 219 -0.08 -6.09 -0.73
N GLY A 220 0.26 -6.07 0.56
CA GLY A 220 1.59 -6.41 1.08
C GLY A 220 2.63 -5.31 0.83
N GLU A 221 3.89 -5.59 1.23
CA GLU A 221 5.07 -4.69 1.21
C GLU A 221 5.11 -3.70 0.03
N GLY A 222 4.58 -2.49 0.21
CA GLY A 222 4.76 -1.34 -0.70
C GLY A 222 4.27 -1.53 -2.15
N ASP A 223 3.61 -2.64 -2.43
CA ASP A 223 3.26 -3.11 -3.76
C ASP A 223 1.79 -2.81 -4.02
N CYS A 224 1.45 -2.11 -5.11
CA CYS A 224 0.05 -1.89 -5.46
C CYS A 224 -0.47 -3.11 -6.22
N ALA A 225 -1.47 -3.81 -5.68
CA ALA A 225 -2.26 -4.79 -6.42
C ALA A 225 -3.63 -4.20 -6.78
N VAL A 226 -4.23 -4.64 -7.89
CA VAL A 226 -5.60 -4.28 -8.26
C VAL A 226 -6.36 -5.57 -8.54
N SER A 227 -7.41 -5.85 -7.78
CA SER A 227 -8.19 -7.10 -7.88
C SER A 227 -7.30 -8.36 -7.78
N GLY A 228 -6.35 -8.35 -6.84
CA GLY A 228 -5.40 -9.43 -6.59
C GLY A 228 -4.22 -9.49 -7.58
N THR A 229 -4.21 -8.65 -8.62
CA THR A 229 -3.10 -8.60 -9.58
C THR A 229 -2.08 -7.58 -9.11
N SER A 230 -0.94 -8.05 -8.56
CA SER A 230 0.20 -7.17 -8.25
C SER A 230 0.66 -6.44 -9.52
N LEU A 231 0.88 -5.14 -9.41
CA LEU A 231 1.42 -4.31 -10.49
C LEU A 231 2.96 -4.20 -10.44
N THR A 232 3.56 -4.66 -9.34
CA THR A 232 4.97 -4.52 -8.97
C THR A 232 5.77 -5.83 -9.10
N ALA A 233 5.16 -7.01 -8.88
CA ALA A 233 5.86 -8.32 -8.91
C ALA A 233 5.56 -9.17 -10.17
N GLY A 234 6.53 -9.25 -11.12
CA GLY A 234 6.66 -10.30 -12.17
C GLY A 234 6.29 -9.99 -13.66
N PRO A 235 6.89 -10.65 -14.67
CA PRO A 235 8.28 -11.15 -14.78
C PRO A 235 9.22 -10.06 -15.30
N ARG A 236 10.50 -10.14 -14.91
CA ARG A 236 11.59 -9.50 -15.65
C ARG A 236 11.73 -10.24 -16.98
N ILE A 237 11.29 -9.67 -18.10
CA ILE A 237 11.88 -10.05 -19.38
C ILE A 237 13.28 -9.43 -19.39
N THR A 238 14.25 -10.20 -18.92
CA THR A 238 15.66 -9.87 -19.06
C THR A 238 16.07 -10.20 -20.49
N VAL A 239 16.18 -9.20 -21.35
CA VAL A 239 17.09 -9.26 -22.51
C VAL A 239 17.82 -7.92 -22.61
N GLY A 240 19.13 -7.98 -22.82
CA GLY A 240 20.16 -6.95 -22.59
C GLY A 240 19.84 -5.50 -22.93
N THR A 241 20.13 -4.64 -21.94
CA THR A 241 20.42 -3.18 -21.92
C THR A 241 20.60 -2.36 -23.22
N PRO A 242 20.51 -1.00 -23.18
CA PRO A 242 20.10 -0.11 -22.07
C PRO A 242 19.20 1.05 -22.54
N GLU A 243 17.88 1.00 -22.28
CA GLU A 243 17.06 2.15 -21.85
C GLU A 243 15.61 1.68 -21.55
N ALA A 244 15.52 0.84 -20.52
CA ALA A 244 14.48 0.77 -19.49
C ALA A 244 12.98 1.02 -19.82
N LEU A 245 12.22 -0.08 -19.61
CA LEU A 245 10.83 -0.25 -19.13
C LEU A 245 9.69 -0.30 -20.18
N THR A 246 9.24 -1.52 -20.48
CA THR A 246 7.89 -1.80 -20.98
C THR A 246 7.33 -2.97 -20.16
N TYR A 247 6.42 -2.69 -19.24
CA TYR A 247 5.72 -3.70 -18.45
C TYR A 247 4.35 -3.94 -19.08
N ALA A 248 4.21 -4.83 -20.06
CA ALA A 248 2.87 -5.20 -20.53
C ALA A 248 2.24 -6.17 -19.53
N ARG A 249 1.37 -5.68 -18.65
CA ARG A 249 0.51 -6.54 -17.81
C ARG A 249 -0.93 -6.46 -18.27
N ALA A 250 -1.54 -7.60 -18.56
CA ALA A 250 -2.98 -7.67 -18.75
C ALA A 250 -3.69 -7.63 -17.38
N LEU A 251 -4.31 -6.50 -17.05
CA LEU A 251 -5.22 -6.36 -15.93
C LEU A 251 -6.64 -6.68 -16.41
N THR A 252 -7.35 -7.57 -15.71
CA THR A 252 -8.78 -7.75 -15.93
C THR A 252 -9.52 -6.79 -15.00
N VAL A 253 -10.13 -5.75 -15.56
CA VAL A 253 -10.92 -4.79 -14.79
C VAL A 253 -12.38 -5.25 -14.81
N PRO A 254 -13.05 -5.39 -13.66
CA PRO A 254 -14.47 -5.74 -13.63
C PRO A 254 -15.31 -4.67 -14.34
N TRP A 255 -15.88 -5.02 -15.48
CA TRP A 255 -16.90 -4.25 -16.21
C TRP A 255 -18.21 -5.08 -16.21
N SER A 256 -19.27 -4.64 -16.88
CA SER A 256 -20.44 -5.48 -17.22
C SER A 256 -20.12 -6.71 -18.12
N GLY A 257 -18.83 -7.09 -18.19
CA GLY A 257 -18.10 -8.12 -18.95
C GLY A 257 -16.60 -8.00 -18.59
N PRO A 258 -15.72 -8.96 -18.88
CA PRO A 258 -14.29 -8.82 -18.55
C PRO A 258 -13.58 -7.88 -19.53
N LEU A 259 -13.32 -6.63 -19.14
CA LEU A 259 -12.42 -5.76 -19.91
C LEU A 259 -10.96 -6.11 -19.60
N ARG A 260 -10.18 -6.29 -20.66
CA ARG A 260 -8.74 -6.52 -20.56
C ARG A 260 -8.00 -5.22 -20.84
N MET A 261 -7.21 -4.77 -19.89
CA MET A 261 -6.32 -3.63 -20.04
C MET A 261 -4.88 -4.13 -20.08
N MET A 262 -4.16 -3.90 -21.16
CA MET A 262 -2.70 -3.97 -21.15
C MET A 262 -2.17 -2.67 -20.57
N VAL A 263 -1.65 -2.72 -19.33
CA VAL A 263 -0.96 -1.59 -18.70
C VAL A 263 0.39 -1.43 -19.38
N ASP A 264 0.75 -0.22 -19.79
CA ASP A 264 2.05 0.13 -20.35
C ASP A 264 2.91 0.88 -19.33
N GLU A 265 2.28 1.75 -18.52
CA GLU A 265 2.96 2.62 -17.55
C GLU A 265 2.08 2.88 -16.31
N ILE A 266 2.71 3.06 -15.15
CA ILE A 266 2.06 3.47 -13.90
C ILE A 266 2.60 4.84 -13.50
N LEU A 267 1.68 5.74 -13.17
CA LEU A 267 1.93 7.13 -12.84
C LEU A 267 1.29 7.50 -11.49
N PRO A 268 1.75 8.58 -10.85
CA PRO A 268 1.07 9.14 -9.68
C PRO A 268 -0.39 9.53 -9.98
N PRO A 269 -1.28 9.46 -8.98
CA PRO A 269 -2.68 9.81 -9.15
C PRO A 269 -2.88 11.32 -9.41
N THR A 270 -1.94 12.14 -8.97
CA THR A 270 -2.00 13.60 -9.09
C THR A 270 -1.94 14.04 -10.56
N ALA A 271 -2.60 15.17 -10.85
CA ALA A 271 -2.41 15.85 -12.11
C ALA A 271 -0.93 16.26 -12.24
N PRO A 272 -0.34 16.17 -13.45
CA PRO A 272 1.05 16.54 -13.64
C PRO A 272 1.24 18.05 -13.50
N GLN A 273 2.40 18.47 -13.00
CA GLN A 273 2.75 19.88 -12.92
C GLN A 273 3.29 20.37 -14.28
N PRO A 274 2.82 21.49 -14.82
CA PRO A 274 3.35 22.04 -16.07
C PRO A 274 4.80 22.49 -15.91
N VAL A 275 5.64 22.05 -16.85
CA VAL A 275 7.07 22.35 -16.90
C VAL A 275 7.45 22.80 -18.30
N ILE A 276 8.35 23.78 -18.37
CA ILE A 276 9.00 24.21 -19.60
C ILE A 276 10.42 23.62 -19.60
N ALA A 277 10.74 22.84 -20.62
CA ALA A 277 12.07 22.25 -20.80
C ALA A 277 12.68 22.72 -22.12
N ARG A 278 13.96 23.10 -22.11
CA ARG A 278 14.73 23.27 -23.35
C ARG A 278 15.50 21.98 -23.59
N VAL A 279 15.36 21.42 -24.79
CA VAL A 279 16.00 20.16 -25.17
C VAL A 279 16.79 20.39 -26.44
N ARG A 280 18.04 19.93 -26.45
CA ARG A 280 18.87 19.86 -27.66
C ARG A 280 18.68 18.49 -28.28
N LEU A 281 17.93 18.45 -29.37
CA LEU A 281 17.77 17.27 -30.22
C LEU A 281 18.99 17.10 -31.11
N ILE A 282 19.35 15.85 -31.39
CA ILE A 282 20.47 15.46 -32.25
C ILE A 282 19.93 14.51 -33.32
N GLY A 283 20.27 14.73 -34.58
CA GLY A 283 19.83 13.87 -35.68
C GLY A 283 20.25 14.36 -37.06
N SER A 284 19.87 13.60 -38.09
CA SER A 284 20.14 14.01 -39.47
C SER A 284 19.40 15.31 -39.81
N PRO A 285 19.91 16.12 -40.75
CA PRO A 285 19.23 17.33 -41.20
C PRO A 285 17.78 17.10 -41.63
N ASP A 286 17.50 15.96 -42.25
CA ASP A 286 16.16 15.56 -42.70
C ASP A 286 15.23 15.25 -41.53
N LEU A 287 15.70 14.51 -40.52
CA LEU A 287 14.93 14.23 -39.31
C LEU A 287 14.58 15.54 -38.58
N LEU A 288 15.57 16.41 -38.37
CA LEU A 288 15.37 17.67 -37.66
C LEU A 288 14.47 18.65 -38.42
N ALA A 289 14.39 18.54 -39.75
CA ALA A 289 13.47 19.32 -40.57
C ALA A 289 12.00 18.90 -40.40
N LEU A 290 11.72 17.70 -39.88
CA LEU A 290 10.36 17.22 -39.60
C LEU A 290 9.79 17.81 -38.31
N VAL A 291 10.65 18.25 -37.39
CA VAL A 291 10.24 18.76 -36.07
C VAL A 291 9.64 20.15 -36.21
N ALA A 292 8.39 20.30 -35.81
CA ALA A 292 7.61 21.52 -35.92
C ALA A 292 7.02 21.96 -34.58
N VAL A 293 6.70 23.26 -34.49
CA VAL A 293 5.91 23.79 -33.38
C VAL A 293 4.53 23.12 -33.39
N ARG A 294 4.02 22.80 -32.19
CA ARG A 294 2.81 22.02 -31.90
C ARG A 294 2.95 20.50 -32.07
N ASP A 295 4.12 20.00 -32.47
CA ASP A 295 4.37 18.57 -32.42
C ASP A 295 4.21 18.07 -30.98
N ARG A 296 3.46 16.98 -30.83
CA ARG A 296 3.08 16.42 -29.54
C ARG A 296 3.59 15.00 -29.43
N ASP A 297 4.18 14.70 -28.30
CA ASP A 297 4.65 13.37 -27.95
C ASP A 297 3.49 12.35 -28.00
N ALA A 298 3.79 11.11 -28.36
CA ALA A 298 2.84 10.04 -28.68
C ALA A 298 2.18 9.43 -27.43
N PHE A 299 1.90 10.25 -26.43
CA PHE A 299 1.23 9.84 -25.20
C PHE A 299 -0.20 10.34 -25.13
N LEU A 300 -1.09 9.59 -24.51
CA LEU A 300 -2.52 9.95 -24.49
C LEU A 300 -2.87 11.07 -23.50
N ASP A 301 -2.12 11.21 -22.40
CA ASP A 301 -2.47 12.13 -21.30
C ASP A 301 -1.88 13.56 -21.42
N GLU A 302 -2.17 14.39 -20.42
CA GLU A 302 -1.70 15.78 -20.30
C GLU A 302 -0.19 15.93 -20.04
N ARG A 303 0.53 14.84 -19.73
CA ARG A 303 1.99 14.88 -19.55
C ARG A 303 2.70 15.07 -20.87
N ALA A 304 2.11 14.58 -21.98
CA ALA A 304 2.71 14.59 -23.31
C ALA A 304 3.42 15.93 -23.62
N ALA A 305 4.71 15.85 -23.96
CA ALA A 305 5.48 17.01 -24.33
C ALA A 305 4.96 17.62 -25.64
N ILE A 306 4.86 18.95 -25.67
CA ILE A 306 4.44 19.71 -26.85
C ILE A 306 5.55 20.69 -27.19
N VAL A 307 6.01 20.66 -28.44
CA VAL A 307 6.95 21.65 -28.96
C VAL A 307 6.26 23.00 -29.05
N THR A 308 6.79 23.99 -28.31
CA THR A 308 6.26 25.36 -28.26
C THR A 308 7.12 26.34 -29.05
N ALA A 309 8.41 26.05 -29.21
CA ALA A 309 9.32 26.82 -30.05
C ALA A 309 10.45 25.95 -30.58
N THR A 310 10.99 26.30 -31.74
CA THR A 310 12.18 25.72 -32.35
C THR A 310 13.20 26.81 -32.60
N GLU A 311 14.48 26.51 -32.38
CA GLU A 311 15.60 27.38 -32.73
C GLU A 311 16.21 26.95 -34.08
N PRO A 312 16.96 27.84 -34.76
CA PRO A 312 17.68 27.47 -35.98
C PRO A 312 18.61 26.28 -35.73
N ARG A 313 18.64 25.35 -36.68
CA ARG A 313 19.54 24.20 -36.66
C ARG A 313 21.00 24.65 -36.61
N GLN A 314 21.80 23.93 -35.84
CA GLN A 314 23.25 24.12 -35.73
C GLN A 314 23.91 22.79 -36.08
N GLY A 315 24.24 22.59 -37.36
CA GLY A 315 24.77 21.32 -37.85
C GLY A 315 23.75 20.18 -37.72
N ASP A 316 24.11 19.17 -36.93
CA ASP A 316 23.32 17.97 -36.61
C ASP A 316 22.47 18.12 -35.34
N ALA A 317 22.36 19.34 -34.80
CA ALA A 317 21.61 19.62 -33.59
C ALA A 317 20.55 20.72 -33.79
N MET A 318 19.48 20.62 -33.01
CA MET A 318 18.43 21.64 -32.94
C MET A 318 17.90 21.78 -31.52
N THR A 319 17.83 23.00 -31.01
CA THR A 319 17.22 23.28 -29.71
C THR A 319 15.73 23.50 -29.88
N VAL A 320 14.93 22.84 -29.04
CA VAL A 320 13.49 23.01 -28.96
C VAL A 320 13.07 23.37 -27.54
N THR A 321 12.00 24.16 -27.44
CA THR A 321 11.35 24.44 -26.15
C THR A 321 10.07 23.61 -26.07
N LEU A 322 9.97 22.79 -25.03
CA LEU A 322 8.86 21.88 -24.78
C LEU A 322 8.04 22.37 -23.59
N ARG A 323 6.73 22.32 -23.72
CA ARG A 323 5.80 22.34 -22.57
C ARG A 323 5.36 20.92 -22.31
N LEU A 324 5.59 20.41 -21.12
CA LEU A 324 5.25 19.03 -20.72
C LEU A 324 4.70 18.98 -19.30
N GLY A 325 4.03 17.90 -18.95
CA GLY A 325 3.63 17.64 -17.57
C GLY A 325 4.65 16.75 -16.87
N ALA A 326 5.09 17.15 -15.67
CA ALA A 326 6.04 16.41 -14.86
C ALA A 326 5.46 16.02 -13.51
N ASP A 327 5.92 14.90 -12.97
CA ASP A 327 5.57 14.42 -11.65
C ASP A 327 6.71 14.65 -10.67
N ARG A 328 6.36 15.03 -9.44
CA ARG A 328 7.33 15.15 -8.36
C ARG A 328 7.62 13.76 -7.76
N SER A 329 8.88 13.36 -7.78
CA SER A 329 9.39 12.16 -7.11
C SER A 329 10.37 12.53 -5.99
N ARG A 330 10.78 11.53 -5.20
CA ARG A 330 11.81 11.68 -4.16
C ARG A 330 13.14 12.16 -4.74
N ASP A 331 13.48 11.71 -5.94
CA ASP A 331 14.74 12.03 -6.62
C ASP A 331 14.66 13.29 -7.51
N GLY A 332 13.53 14.01 -7.48
CA GLY A 332 13.29 15.21 -8.27
C GLY A 332 12.12 15.08 -9.25
N TRP A 333 12.08 15.98 -10.23
CA TRP A 333 11.03 16.01 -11.25
C TRP A 333 11.23 14.90 -12.27
N ARG A 334 10.14 14.24 -12.67
CA ARG A 334 10.17 13.21 -13.70
C ARG A 334 9.18 13.53 -14.81
N TYR A 335 9.63 13.37 -16.03
CA TYR A 335 8.74 13.25 -17.17
C TYR A 335 8.63 11.76 -17.46
N ARG A 336 7.44 11.17 -17.22
CA ARG A 336 7.26 9.71 -17.28
C ARG A 336 8.21 9.00 -16.31
N ALA A 337 8.72 7.84 -16.68
CA ALA A 337 9.79 7.14 -15.98
C ALA A 337 11.18 7.81 -16.07
N ARG A 338 11.35 9.01 -16.64
CA ARG A 338 12.68 9.64 -16.85
C ARG A 338 12.88 10.87 -15.97
N LEU A 339 14.09 11.02 -15.46
CA LEU A 339 14.47 12.18 -14.64
C LEU A 339 14.54 13.44 -15.52
N LEU A 340 13.89 14.52 -15.07
CA LEU A 340 13.83 15.78 -15.79
C LEU A 340 14.85 16.76 -15.19
N VAL A 341 16.12 16.57 -15.53
CA VAL A 341 17.26 17.40 -15.09
C VAL A 341 18.18 17.74 -16.26
N PRO A 342 18.89 18.88 -16.25
CA PRO A 342 19.90 19.19 -17.25
C PRO A 342 20.92 18.06 -17.44
N GLY A 343 21.24 17.76 -18.70
CA GLY A 343 22.13 16.68 -19.11
C GLY A 343 21.45 15.31 -19.29
N ALA A 344 20.26 15.10 -18.73
CA ALA A 344 19.56 13.82 -18.89
C ALA A 344 19.05 13.61 -20.33
N PRO A 345 18.97 12.35 -20.80
CA PRO A 345 18.47 12.05 -22.13
C PRO A 345 16.99 12.36 -22.25
N PHE A 346 16.59 12.80 -23.44
CA PHE A 346 15.20 13.06 -23.80
C PHE A 346 14.90 12.44 -25.15
N SER A 347 13.70 11.90 -25.32
CA SER A 347 13.21 11.42 -26.62
C SER A 347 11.82 11.99 -26.84
N LEU A 348 11.61 12.58 -28.01
CA LEU A 348 10.32 13.03 -28.50
C LEU A 348 9.85 12.05 -29.57
N THR A 349 8.79 11.31 -29.29
CA THR A 349 8.22 10.34 -30.21
C THR A 349 6.92 10.87 -30.76
N THR A 350 6.81 10.99 -32.07
CA THR A 350 5.56 11.33 -32.76
C THR A 350 5.15 10.17 -33.66
N ASP A 351 4.03 10.32 -34.35
CA ASP A 351 3.62 9.44 -35.44
C ASP A 351 4.57 9.49 -36.65
N ARG A 352 5.34 10.59 -36.80
CA ARG A 352 6.20 10.85 -37.96
C ARG A 352 7.68 10.60 -37.72
N TYR A 353 8.15 10.71 -36.48
CA TYR A 353 9.57 10.61 -36.16
C TYR A 353 9.84 10.27 -34.69
N VAL A 354 11.05 9.79 -34.42
CA VAL A 354 11.63 9.71 -33.07
C VAL A 354 12.89 10.58 -33.05
N ALA A 355 12.91 11.61 -32.20
CA ALA A 355 14.04 12.51 -32.06
C ALA A 355 14.63 12.40 -30.65
N ASN A 356 15.92 12.09 -30.57
CA ASN A 356 16.64 11.94 -29.31
C ASN A 356 17.50 13.17 -29.02
N GLY A 357 17.79 13.42 -27.75
CA GLY A 357 18.52 14.60 -27.34
C GLY A 357 18.87 14.63 -25.86
N SER A 358 19.27 15.80 -25.39
CA SER A 358 19.59 16.07 -23.99
C SER A 358 18.85 17.30 -23.48
N ILE A 359 18.41 17.24 -22.23
CA ILE A 359 17.78 18.37 -21.55
C ILE A 359 18.86 19.42 -21.26
N LEU A 360 18.60 20.67 -21.64
CA LEU A 360 19.47 21.81 -21.34
C LEU A 360 19.03 22.53 -20.08
N THR A 361 17.73 22.83 -19.96
CA THR A 361 17.16 23.56 -18.83
C THR A 361 15.76 23.05 -18.52
N VAL A 362 15.36 23.17 -17.25
CA VAL A 362 14.03 22.80 -16.76
C VAL A 362 13.52 23.92 -15.88
N THR A 363 12.32 24.40 -16.16
CA THR A 363 11.65 25.46 -15.39
C THR A 363 10.25 25.00 -15.04
N VAL A 364 10.03 24.75 -13.76
CA VAL A 364 8.71 24.39 -13.25
C VAL A 364 7.84 25.63 -13.25
N THR A 365 6.66 25.53 -13.87
CA THR A 365 5.71 26.63 -13.83
C THR A 365 4.87 26.43 -12.58
N ASP A 366 4.94 27.36 -11.63
CA ASP A 366 4.01 27.31 -10.50
C ASP A 366 2.60 27.55 -11.02
N ALA A 367 1.69 26.62 -10.72
CA ALA A 367 0.29 26.73 -11.09
C ALA A 367 -0.47 27.79 -10.25
N SER A 368 0.24 28.70 -9.58
CA SER A 368 -0.33 29.76 -8.76
C SER A 368 -0.24 31.12 -9.44
N LYS A 369 -1.24 31.43 -10.26
CA LYS A 369 -1.96 32.71 -10.21
C LYS A 369 -3.32 32.57 -10.88
#